data_AF-A0A1Q9RXU4-F1
#
_entry.id   AF-A0A1Q9RXU4-F1
#
_cell.length_a   1.000
_cell.length_b   1.000
_cell.length_c   1.000
_cell.angle_alpha   90.00
_cell.angle_beta   90.00
_cell.angle_gamma   90.00
#
_symmetry.space_group_name_H-M   'P 1'
#
loop_
_entity.id
_entity.type
_entity.pdbx_description
1 polymer ?
#
loop_
_entity_poly.entity_id
_entity_poly.type
_entity_poly.pdbx_seq_one_letter_code
_entity_poly.pdbx_strand_id
1 'polypeptide(L)'
;MGETSDEAEARLEIVRAQGRASVTFNQRTGRYRWTVVMDDEKASHGWADTESDAWWFVKEAVNRPYRQSYQRAPRGLFSLPPESST
;
A
#
# COMPACT_ATOMS: atom_id res chain seq x y z
N MET A 1 -12.76 -22.75 -5.34
CA MET A 1 -12.95 -21.47 -4.61
C MET A 1 -11.56 -20.96 -4.23
N GLY A 2 -10.83 -20.41 -5.21
CA GLY A 2 -9.42 -20.05 -5.05
C GLY A 2 -8.86 -19.13 -6.15
N GLU A 3 -9.68 -18.71 -7.11
CA GLU A 3 -9.20 -17.91 -8.26
C GLU A 3 -8.86 -16.46 -7.89
N THR A 4 -9.55 -15.86 -6.92
CA THR A 4 -9.40 -14.42 -6.63
C THR A 4 -8.08 -14.05 -5.96
N SER A 5 -7.50 -14.95 -5.16
CA SER A 5 -6.19 -14.70 -4.52
C SER A 5 -5.04 -14.89 -5.50
N ASP A 6 -5.18 -15.84 -6.43
CA ASP A 6 -4.19 -16.12 -7.47
C ASP A 6 -4.15 -14.99 -8.51
N GLU A 7 -5.33 -14.51 -8.95
CA GLU A 7 -5.42 -13.33 -9.81
C GLU A 7 -4.82 -12.07 -9.16
N ALA A 8 -4.95 -11.93 -7.84
CA ALA A 8 -4.43 -10.78 -7.11
C ALA A 8 -2.91 -10.75 -7.03
N GLU A 9 -2.29 -11.93 -6.84
CA GLU A 9 -0.84 -12.12 -6.91
C GLU A 9 -0.35 -11.92 -8.36
N ALA A 10 -1.03 -12.51 -9.34
CA ALA A 10 -0.65 -12.40 -10.75
C ALA A 10 -0.64 -10.93 -11.22
N ARG A 11 -1.64 -10.13 -10.83
CA ARG A 11 -1.66 -8.69 -11.15
C ARG A 11 -0.52 -7.93 -10.46
N LEU A 12 -0.18 -8.27 -9.21
CA LEU A 12 0.95 -7.69 -8.49
C LEU A 12 2.28 -7.99 -9.21
N GLU A 13 2.47 -9.24 -9.64
CA GLU A 13 3.68 -9.64 -10.37
C GLU A 13 3.81 -8.91 -11.70
N ILE A 14 2.70 -8.73 -12.43
CA ILE A 14 2.68 -7.98 -13.70
C ILE A 14 3.09 -6.52 -13.47
N VAL A 15 2.51 -5.82 -12.49
CA VAL A 15 2.87 -4.41 -12.25
C VAL A 15 4.31 -4.25 -11.73
N ARG A 16 4.82 -5.25 -11.01
CA ARG A 16 6.21 -5.28 -10.56
C ARG A 16 7.16 -5.50 -11.74
N ALA A 17 6.87 -6.44 -12.63
CA ALA A 17 7.66 -6.73 -13.83
C ALA A 17 7.68 -5.54 -14.81
N GLN A 18 6.57 -4.79 -14.90
CA GLN A 18 6.47 -3.58 -15.71
C GLN A 18 7.16 -2.35 -15.09
N GLY A 19 7.70 -2.47 -13.86
CA GLY A 19 8.28 -1.35 -13.13
C GLY A 19 7.25 -0.30 -12.69
N ARG A 20 5.97 -0.65 -12.70
CA ARG A 20 4.86 0.23 -12.30
C ARG A 20 4.64 0.24 -10.79
N ALA A 21 5.16 -0.73 -10.06
CA ALA A 21 5.13 -0.78 -8.59
C ALA A 21 6.54 -0.67 -8.00
N SER A 22 6.68 0.13 -6.94
CA SER A 22 7.94 0.30 -6.21
C SER A 22 7.70 0.51 -4.72
N VAL A 23 8.56 -0.09 -3.92
CA VAL A 23 8.67 0.14 -2.48
C VAL A 23 10.08 0.61 -2.19
N THR A 24 10.22 1.78 -1.58
CA THR A 24 11.52 2.39 -1.28
C THR A 24 11.60 2.77 0.19
N PHE A 25 12.65 2.34 0.87
CA PHE A 25 12.90 2.75 2.25
C PHE A 25 13.40 4.19 2.32
N ASN A 26 12.73 5.02 3.12
CA ASN A 26 13.16 6.39 3.39
C ASN A 26 13.90 6.44 4.73
N GLN A 27 15.22 6.66 4.66
CA GLN A 27 16.09 6.72 5.82
C GLN A 27 15.78 7.90 6.76
N ARG A 28 15.23 9.00 6.24
CA ARG A 28 14.90 10.20 7.04
C ARG A 28 13.68 9.98 7.93
N THR A 29 12.70 9.22 7.45
CA THR A 29 11.47 8.93 8.21
C THR A 29 11.44 7.55 8.84
N GLY A 30 12.40 6.67 8.49
CA GLY A 30 12.42 5.27 8.90
C GLY A 30 11.24 4.46 8.35
N ARG A 31 10.65 4.87 7.23
CA ARG A 31 9.41 4.29 6.68
C ARG A 31 9.57 3.90 5.23
N TYR A 32 8.80 2.89 4.81
CA TYR A 32 8.74 2.43 3.44
C TYR A 32 7.70 3.25 2.66
N ARG A 33 8.14 3.94 1.62
CA ARG A 33 7.25 4.58 0.66
C ARG A 33 6.87 3.56 -0.40
N TRP A 34 5.58 3.28 -0.56
CA TRP A 34 5.09 2.48 -1.67
C TRP A 34 4.46 3.38 -2.73
N THR A 35 4.59 2.99 -4.00
CA THR A 35 4.01 3.67 -5.16
C THR A 35 3.61 2.62 -6.19
N VAL A 36 2.43 2.76 -6.77
CA VAL A 36 1.94 1.92 -7.86
C VAL A 36 1.22 2.77 -8.89
N VAL A 37 1.60 2.62 -10.16
CA VAL A 37 1.00 3.29 -11.31
C VAL A 37 -0.02 2.34 -11.95
N MET A 38 -1.28 2.76 -11.97
CA MET A 38 -2.36 2.01 -12.64
C MET A 38 -2.47 2.44 -14.10
N ASP A 39 -3.17 1.65 -14.92
CA ASP A 39 -3.24 1.83 -16.38
C ASP A 39 -3.90 3.16 -16.82
N ASP A 40 -4.74 3.75 -15.97
CA ASP A 40 -5.42 5.05 -16.17
C ASP A 40 -4.54 6.28 -15.83
N GLU A 41 -3.20 6.14 -15.90
CA GLU A 41 -2.20 7.17 -15.51
C GLU A 41 -2.26 7.64 -14.04
N LYS A 42 -3.19 7.12 -13.23
CA LYS A 42 -3.29 7.42 -11.80
C LYS A 42 -2.32 6.57 -11.00
N ALA A 43 -1.44 7.26 -10.26
CA ALA A 43 -0.51 6.63 -9.33
C ALA A 43 -1.02 6.70 -7.89
N SER A 44 -1.14 5.54 -7.24
CA SER A 44 -1.41 5.42 -5.81
C SER A 44 -0.08 5.34 -5.06
N HIS A 45 0.02 6.03 -3.92
CA HIS A 45 1.22 6.00 -3.10
C HIS A 45 0.90 6.20 -1.63
N GLY A 46 1.78 5.71 -0.76
CA GLY A 46 1.61 5.80 0.67
C GLY A 46 2.89 5.51 1.44
N TRP A 47 2.74 5.41 2.75
CA TRP A 47 3.81 5.10 3.68
C TRP A 47 3.40 3.91 4.53
N ALA A 48 4.35 3.01 4.74
CA ALA A 48 4.22 1.82 5.58
C ALA A 48 5.39 1.77 6.57
N ASP A 49 5.18 1.12 7.70
CA ASP A 49 6.22 0.95 8.72
C ASP A 49 7.17 -0.20 8.38
N THR A 50 6.67 -1.20 7.63
CA THR A 50 7.46 -2.35 7.18
C THR A 50 7.36 -2.55 5.67
N GLU A 51 8.33 -3.26 5.10
CA GLU A 51 8.34 -3.58 3.66
C GLU A 51 7.17 -4.47 3.25
N SER A 52 6.81 -5.46 4.08
CA SER A 52 5.70 -6.39 3.81
C SER A 52 4.36 -5.66 3.77
N ASP A 53 4.13 -4.72 4.70
CA ASP A 53 2.95 -3.88 4.75
C ASP A 53 2.87 -2.95 3.53
N ALA A 54 4.01 -2.41 3.09
CA ALA A 54 4.12 -1.63 1.86
C ALA A 54 3.66 -2.41 0.62
N TRP A 55 4.13 -3.66 0.47
CA TRP A 55 3.71 -4.54 -0.63
C TRP A 55 2.26 -4.99 -0.52
N TRP A 56 1.75 -5.19 0.71
CA TRP A 56 0.34 -5.47 0.93
C TRP A 56 -0.54 -4.32 0.42
N PHE A 57 -0.18 -3.06 0.70
CA PHE A 57 -0.91 -1.90 0.17
C PHE A 57 -0.84 -1.78 -1.35
N VAL A 58 0.29 -2.13 -1.96
CA VAL A 58 0.41 -2.19 -3.44
C VAL A 58 -0.56 -3.24 -3.98
N LYS A 59 -0.58 -4.44 -3.39
CA LYS A 59 -1.48 -5.53 -3.80
C LYS A 59 -2.96 -5.13 -3.67
N GLU A 60 -3.33 -4.51 -2.55
CA GLU A 60 -4.67 -3.95 -2.34
C GLU A 60 -5.02 -2.91 -3.40
N ALA A 61 -4.12 -1.96 -3.67
CA ALA A 61 -4.34 -0.88 -4.64
C ALA A 61 -4.56 -1.42 -6.07
N VAL A 62 -3.87 -2.49 -6.45
CA VAL A 62 -4.02 -3.14 -7.77
C VAL A 62 -5.33 -3.91 -7.88
N ASN A 63 -5.84 -4.47 -6.78
CA ASN A 63 -7.01 -5.35 -6.79
C ASN A 63 -8.32 -4.66 -6.45
N ARG A 64 -8.30 -3.39 -6.05
CA ARG A 64 -9.51 -2.67 -5.65
C ARG A 64 -10.13 -1.94 -6.85
N PRO A 65 -11.32 -2.35 -7.34
CA PRO A 65 -11.90 -1.80 -8.56
C PRO A 65 -12.38 -0.35 -8.43
N TYR A 66 -12.67 0.15 -7.23
CA TYR A 66 -13.05 1.55 -6.98
C TYR A 66 -12.97 1.84 -5.47
N ARG A 67 -12.21 2.86 -5.04
CA ARG A 67 -12.69 3.95 -4.15
C ARG A 67 -11.57 4.76 -3.47
N GLN A 68 -11.87 6.06 -3.45
CA GLN A 68 -11.45 7.09 -2.51
C GLN A 68 -9.99 7.07 -2.10
N SER A 69 -9.27 8.06 -2.63
CA SER A 69 -8.15 8.72 -1.97
C SER A 69 -8.34 8.71 -0.45
N TYR A 70 -7.64 7.80 0.23
CA TYR A 70 -7.43 7.90 1.66
C TYR A 70 -6.64 9.18 1.87
N GLN A 71 -7.34 10.29 2.12
CA GLN A 71 -6.70 11.49 2.63
C GLN A 71 -6.07 11.09 3.96
N ARG A 72 -4.74 11.21 4.00
CA ARG A 72 -3.93 11.05 5.20
C ARG A 72 -4.61 11.84 6.32
N ALA A 73 -5.12 11.15 7.34
CA ALA A 73 -5.27 11.82 8.62
C ALA A 73 -3.86 12.29 9.03
N PRO A 74 -3.65 13.59 9.30
CA PRO A 74 -2.36 14.07 9.76
C PRO A 74 -2.08 13.45 11.13
N ARG A 75 -1.16 12.48 11.22
CA ARG A 75 -0.69 11.97 12.52
C ARG A 75 0.62 12.66 12.90
N GLY A 76 0.52 13.96 13.11
CA GLY A 76 1.26 14.63 14.17
C GLY A 76 0.35 14.63 15.40
N LEU A 77 0.92 14.37 16.56
CA LEU A 77 0.30 14.19 17.89
C LEU A 77 0.11 12.73 18.28
N PHE A 78 0.92 12.36 19.28
CA PHE A 78 0.76 11.24 20.18
C PHE A 78 -0.72 10.87 20.37
N SER A 79 -1.09 9.66 19.99
CA SER A 79 -2.23 8.99 20.62
C SER A 79 -1.77 7.59 20.91
N LEU A 80 -1.46 7.39 22.19
CA LEU A 80 -1.29 6.08 22.81
C LEU A 80 -2.44 5.15 22.40
N PRO A 81 -2.21 3.83 22.31
CA PRO A 81 -3.29 2.88 22.17
C PRO A 81 -4.29 3.08 23.34
N PRO A 82 -5.62 2.96 23.11
CA PRO A 82 -6.57 3.01 24.21
C PRO A 82 -6.23 1.87 25.19
N GLU A 83 -6.06 2.23 26.46
CA GLU A 83 -5.79 1.28 27.54
C GLU A 83 -6.94 0.28 27.64
N SER A 84 -6.60 -1.01 27.65
CA SER A 84 -7.53 -2.08 27.97
C SER A 84 -8.17 -1.85 29.34
N SER A 85 -9.49 -1.71 29.36
CA SER A 85 -10.39 -1.90 30.49
C SER A 85 -11.71 -2.35 29.87
N THR A 86 -12.33 -3.49 30.19
CA THR A 86 -12.26 -4.43 31.32
C THR A 86 -12.72 -5.78 30.78
#